data_AF-A0A3N5PV72-F1
#
_entry.id   AF-A0A3N5PV72-F1
#
_cell.length_a   1.000
_cell.length_b   1.000
_cell.length_c   1.000
_cell.angle_alpha   90.00
_cell.angle_beta   90.00
_cell.angle_gamma   90.00
#
_symmetry.space_group_name_H-M   'P 1'
#
loop_
_entity.id
_entity.type
_entity.pdbx_description
1 polymer ?
#
loop_
_entity_poly.entity_id
_entity_poly.type
_entity_poly.pdbx_seq_one_letter_code
_entity_poly.pdbx_strand_id
1 'polypeptide(L)'
;MQAVKSKDSEIELLLRRELWRLGVRYRKHVRSVIGHPDICIKKYRLAIFIDSEFWHGKDWKDRKSDFKSNRSFWIGKIERNIQRDIEVNKALLESGWAV
;
A
#
# COMPACT_ATOMS: atom_id res chain seq x y z
N MET A 1 -7.52 15.96 -16.56
CA MET A 1 -7.83 14.53 -16.42
C MET A 1 -7.14 13.98 -15.18
N GLN A 2 -7.85 13.90 -14.04
CA GLN A 2 -7.36 13.23 -12.82
C GLN A 2 -7.94 11.82 -12.78
N ALA A 3 -7.30 10.88 -13.50
CA ALA A 3 -7.84 9.53 -13.70
C ALA A 3 -7.41 8.52 -12.61
N VAL A 4 -6.55 8.91 -11.67
CA VAL A 4 -6.10 8.02 -10.59
C VAL A 4 -6.71 8.50 -9.29
N LYS A 5 -7.85 7.92 -8.91
CA LYS A 5 -8.42 8.14 -7.58
C LYS A 5 -7.51 7.45 -6.55
N SER A 6 -7.05 8.21 -5.56
CA SER A 6 -6.22 7.68 -4.47
C SER A 6 -6.98 6.81 -3.47
N LYS A 7 -8.29 6.56 -3.68
CA LYS A 7 -9.20 5.83 -2.79
C LYS A 7 -10.26 5.10 -3.61
N ASP A 8 -10.71 3.94 -3.14
CA ASP A 8 -11.70 3.08 -3.80
C ASP A 8 -11.22 2.59 -5.17
N SER A 9 -9.98 2.08 -5.23
CA SER A 9 -9.54 1.35 -6.43
C SER A 9 -10.41 0.11 -6.65
N GLU A 10 -10.54 -0.32 -7.91
CA GLU A 10 -11.34 -1.51 -8.24
C GLU A 10 -10.87 -2.76 -7.47
N ILE A 11 -9.55 -2.88 -7.26
CA ILE A 11 -8.93 -3.94 -6.48
C ILE A 11 -9.30 -3.83 -4.99
N GLU A 12 -9.29 -2.61 -4.42
CA GLU A 12 -9.73 -2.39 -3.04
C GLU A 12 -11.21 -2.79 -2.87
N LEU A 13 -12.07 -2.45 -3.83
CA LEU A 13 -13.49 -2.82 -3.80
C LEU A 13 -13.69 -4.34 -3.88
N LEU A 14 -12.97 -5.02 -4.77
CA LEU A 14 -13.01 -6.48 -4.90
C LEU A 14 -12.56 -7.19 -3.62
N LEU A 15 -11.41 -6.79 -3.05
CA LEU A 15 -10.91 -7.39 -1.82
C LEU A 15 -11.88 -7.17 -0.66
N ARG A 16 -12.44 -5.96 -0.53
CA ARG A 16 -13.45 -5.64 0.48
C ARG A 16 -14.70 -6.51 0.36
N ARG A 17 -15.18 -6.72 -0.87
CA ARG A 17 -16.36 -7.55 -1.15
C ARG A 17 -16.10 -9.01 -0.76
N GLU A 18 -14.93 -9.54 -1.12
CA GLU A 18 -14.57 -10.92 -0.76
C GLU A 18 -14.37 -11.10 0.75
N LEU A 19 -13.73 -10.15 1.43
CA LEU A 19 -13.60 -10.17 2.89
C LEU A 19 -14.97 -10.19 3.58
N TRP A 20 -15.91 -9.37 3.11
CA TRP A 20 -17.29 -9.39 3.61
C TRP A 20 -18.00 -10.71 3.33
N ARG A 21 -17.83 -11.28 2.14
CA ARG A 21 -18.40 -12.58 1.75
C ARG A 21 -17.87 -13.72 2.62
N LEU A 22 -16.60 -13.65 3.02
CA LEU A 22 -15.95 -14.59 3.94
C LEU A 22 -16.30 -14.34 5.41
N GLY A 23 -17.10 -13.30 5.74
CA GLY A 23 -17.47 -12.95 7.11
C GLY A 23 -16.36 -12.25 7.89
N VAL A 24 -15.27 -11.84 7.24
CA VAL A 24 -14.15 -11.14 7.86
C VAL A 24 -14.51 -9.68 8.09
N ARG A 25 -14.60 -9.29 9.36
CA ARG A 25 -14.83 -7.90 9.74
C ARG A 25 -13.51 -7.13 9.73
N TYR A 26 -13.45 -6.11 8.89
CA TYR A 26 -12.29 -5.22 8.79
C TYR A 26 -12.69 -3.75 9.04
N ARG A 27 -11.69 -2.92 9.33
CA ARG A 27 -11.81 -1.47 9.41
C ARG A 27 -11.09 -0.86 8.22
N LYS A 28 -11.73 0.11 7.57
CA LYS A 28 -11.12 0.90 6.48
C LYS A 28 -10.66 2.26 7.01
N HIS A 29 -9.68 2.86 6.34
CA HIS A 29 -9.16 4.21 6.64
C HIS A 29 -8.73 4.41 8.10
N VAL A 30 -7.95 3.47 8.63
CA VAL A 30 -7.55 3.54 10.03
C VAL A 30 -6.35 4.47 10.19
N ARG A 31 -6.66 5.75 10.44
CA ARG A 31 -5.65 6.78 10.71
C ARG A 31 -4.85 6.54 11.98
N SER A 32 -5.36 5.70 12.89
CA SER A 32 -4.68 5.36 14.14
C SER A 32 -3.56 4.33 13.98
N VAL A 33 -3.37 3.77 12.78
CA VAL A 33 -2.31 2.80 12.49
C VAL A 33 -1.27 3.48 11.61
N ILE A 34 0.00 3.27 11.94
CA ILE A 34 1.16 3.84 11.22
C ILE A 34 1.10 3.36 9.77
N GLY A 35 1.39 4.25 8.82
CA GLY A 35 1.29 3.95 7.39
C GLY A 35 -0.08 4.13 6.76
N HIS A 36 -1.15 4.30 7.55
CA HIS A 36 -2.52 4.43 7.04
C HIS A 36 -2.95 3.28 6.11
N PRO A 37 -2.96 2.03 6.61
CA PRO A 37 -3.38 0.89 5.80
C PRO A 37 -4.81 1.06 5.28
N ASP A 38 -5.05 0.58 4.06
CA ASP A 38 -6.37 0.59 3.43
C ASP A 38 -7.36 -0.21 4.26
N ILE A 39 -6.92 -1.39 4.69
CA ILE A 39 -7.71 -2.33 5.47
C ILE A 39 -6.91 -2.74 6.71
N CYS A 40 -7.55 -2.75 7.87
CA CYS A 40 -6.97 -3.37 9.05
C CYS A 40 -7.96 -4.24 9.81
N ILE A 41 -7.45 -5.31 10.42
CA ILE A 41 -8.21 -6.22 11.24
C ILE A 41 -7.63 -6.18 12.66
N LYS A 42 -8.22 -5.30 13.49
CA LYS A 42 -7.77 -5.08 14.88
C LYS A 42 -7.68 -6.36 15.71
N LYS A 43 -8.59 -7.32 15.48
CA LYS A 43 -8.62 -8.60 16.20
C LYS A 43 -7.32 -9.39 16.06
N TYR A 44 -6.72 -9.35 14.88
CA TYR A 44 -5.47 -10.07 14.56
C TYR A 44 -4.26 -9.13 14.49
N ARG A 45 -4.45 -7.83 14.79
CA ARG A 45 -3.46 -6.77 14.55
C ARG A 45 -2.87 -6.87 13.14
N LEU A 46 -3.70 -7.14 12.14
CA LEU A 46 -3.29 -7.26 10.75
C LEU A 46 -3.55 -5.94 10.02
N ALA A 47 -2.52 -5.37 9.40
CA ALA A 47 -2.60 -4.22 8.52
C ALA A 47 -2.39 -4.71 7.08
N ILE A 48 -3.29 -4.33 6.17
CA ILE A 48 -3.27 -4.74 4.77
C ILE A 48 -3.18 -3.48 3.93
N PHE A 49 -2.09 -3.38 3.17
CA PHE A 49 -1.82 -2.33 2.21
C PHE A 49 -2.16 -2.83 0.81
N ILE A 50 -3.03 -2.11 0.11
CA ILE A 50 -3.49 -2.48 -1.23
C ILE A 50 -2.82 -1.55 -2.21
N ASP A 51 -1.52 -1.76 -2.37
CA ASP A 51 -0.71 -0.94 -3.24
C ASP A 51 -0.60 -1.54 -4.64
N SER A 52 -0.64 -0.66 -5.63
CA SER A 52 -0.43 -1.08 -7.01
C SER A 52 1.06 -1.38 -7.22
N GLU A 53 1.32 -2.59 -7.73
CA GLU A 53 2.65 -3.13 -8.05
C GLU A 53 3.52 -2.20 -8.92
N PHE A 54 2.90 -1.22 -9.60
CA PHE A 54 3.54 -0.18 -10.37
C PHE A 54 4.39 0.80 -9.53
N TRP A 55 3.95 1.13 -8.31
CA TRP A 55 4.54 2.20 -7.50
C TRP A 55 5.57 1.75 -6.46
N HIS A 56 5.61 0.45 -6.14
CA HIS A 56 6.47 -0.11 -5.08
C HIS A 56 7.75 -0.75 -5.60
N GLY A 57 8.06 -0.57 -6.89
CA GLY A 57 9.35 -1.01 -7.44
C GLY A 57 9.53 -2.52 -7.41
N LYS A 58 8.46 -3.31 -7.61
CA LYS A 58 8.65 -4.71 -8.00
C LYS A 58 9.47 -4.73 -9.29
N ASP A 59 10.61 -5.41 -9.25
CA ASP A 59 11.64 -5.38 -10.29
C ASP A 59 12.19 -3.96 -10.57
N TRP A 60 12.48 -3.20 -9.51
CA TRP A 60 13.02 -1.83 -9.61
C TRP A 60 14.30 -1.73 -10.46
N LYS A 61 15.11 -2.78 -10.47
CA LYS A 61 16.33 -2.84 -11.31
C LYS A 61 15.99 -2.76 -12.81
N ASP A 62 14.94 -3.44 -13.25
CA ASP A 62 14.51 -3.45 -14.65
C ASP A 62 13.65 -2.23 -14.99
N ARG A 63 12.75 -1.83 -14.08
CA ARG A 63 11.84 -0.68 -14.30
C ARG A 63 12.51 0.69 -14.29
N LYS A 64 13.72 0.84 -13.73
CA LYS A 64 14.53 2.06 -13.90
C LYS A 64 14.71 2.40 -15.38
N SER A 65 14.74 1.38 -16.23
CA SER A 65 14.93 1.52 -17.67
C SER A 65 13.67 1.97 -18.42
N ASP A 66 12.48 1.68 -17.88
CA ASP A 66 11.19 1.94 -18.55
C ASP A 66 10.82 3.43 -18.59
N PHE A 67 11.30 4.24 -17.65
CA PHE A 67 11.02 5.67 -17.64
C PHE A 67 11.82 6.35 -18.76
N LYS A 68 11.12 6.78 -19.83
CA LYS A 68 11.71 7.51 -20.96
C LYS A 68 11.83 9.03 -20.73
N SER A 69 11.13 9.60 -19.73
CA SER A 69 11.18 11.03 -19.39
C SER A 69 11.04 11.25 -17.88
N ASN A 70 11.63 12.34 -17.35
CA ASN A 70 11.63 12.70 -15.92
C ASN A 70 12.16 11.59 -14.98
N ARG A 71 13.14 10.81 -15.44
CA ARG A 71 13.73 9.68 -14.69
C ARG A 71 14.15 10.06 -13.28
N SER A 72 14.94 11.11 -13.10
CA SER A 72 15.45 11.52 -11.79
C SER A 72 14.33 11.88 -10.81
N PHE A 73 13.25 12.50 -11.28
CA PHE A 73 12.07 12.79 -10.47
C PHE A 73 11.32 11.51 -10.08
N TRP A 74 11.04 10.61 -11.04
CA TRP A 74 10.33 9.36 -10.79
C TRP A 74 11.15 8.39 -9.93
N ILE A 75 12.46 8.29 -10.17
CA ILE A 75 13.39 7.49 -9.38
C ILE A 75 13.43 7.97 -7.94
N GLY A 76 13.65 9.26 -7.71
CA GLY A 76 13.67 9.81 -6.35
C GLY A 76 12.32 9.66 -5.63
N LYS A 77 11.20 9.78 -6.35
CA LYS A 77 9.86 9.57 -5.78
C LYS A 77 9.62 8.11 -5.38
N ILE A 78 9.99 7.17 -6.23
CA ILE A 78 9.80 5.73 -5.97
C ILE A 78 10.74 5.26 -4.86
N GLU A 79 12.01 5.68 -4.87
CA GLU A 79 12.97 5.35 -3.80
C GLU A 79 12.50 5.89 -2.44
N ARG A 80 11.93 7.10 -2.41
CA ARG A 80 11.32 7.65 -1.19
C ARG A 80 10.08 6.86 -0.74
N ASN A 81 9.25 6.40 -1.68
CA ASN A 81 8.10 5.55 -1.35
C ASN A 81 8.58 4.22 -0.74
N ILE A 82 9.54 3.55 -1.38
CA ILE A 82 10.12 2.29 -0.87
C ILE A 82 10.71 2.50 0.53
N GLN A 83 11.47 3.58 0.74
CA GLN A 83 12.05 3.88 2.05
C GLN A 83 10.96 4.08 3.11
N ARG A 84 9.90 4.82 2.76
CA ARG A 84 8.76 5.05 3.65
C ARG A 84 8.02 3.75 3.97
N ASP A 85 7.86 2.84 3.00
CA ASP A 85 7.22 1.54 3.25
C ASP A 85 8.05 0.69 4.20
N ILE A 86 9.38 0.69 4.06
CA ILE A 86 10.28 -0.02 4.98
C ILE A 86 10.13 0.52 6.40
N GLU A 87 10.11 1.85 6.56
CA GLU A 87 9.92 2.51 7.86
C GLU A 87 8.56 2.17 8.48
N VAL A 88 7.49 2.22 7.67
CA VAL A 88 6.13 1.89 8.09
C VAL A 88 6.02 0.43 8.49
N ASN A 89 6.53 -0.50 7.67
CA ASN A 89 6.49 -1.93 7.93
C ASN A 89 7.26 -2.27 9.20
N LYS A 90 8.45 -1.67 9.39
CA LYS A 90 9.22 -1.84 10.62
C LYS A 90 8.46 -1.35 11.84
N ALA A 91 7.90 -0.15 11.80
CA ALA A 91 7.14 0.42 12.92
C ALA A 91 5.88 -0.39 13.24
N LEU A 92 5.24 -0.98 12.23
CA LEU A 92 4.09 -1.86 12.41
C LEU A 92 4.48 -3.17 13.08
N LEU A 93 5.55 -3.82 12.60
CA LEU A 93 6.10 -5.02 13.22
C LEU A 93 6.52 -4.78 14.68
N GLU A 94 7.21 -3.67 14.96
CA GLU A 94 7.58 -3.27 16.33
C GLU A 94 6.35 -2.98 17.21
N SER A 95 5.27 -2.46 16.62
CA SER A 95 3.99 -2.25 17.28
C SER A 95 3.16 -3.54 17.44
N GLY A 96 3.71 -4.69 17.06
CA GLY A 96 3.06 -6.00 17.13
C GLY A 96 1.95 -6.20 16.12
N TRP A 97 2.00 -5.46 15.00
CA TRP A 97 1.11 -5.66 13.85
C TRP A 97 1.76 -6.57 12.82
N ALA A 98 0.95 -7.45 12.23
CA ALA A 98 1.32 -8.16 11.02
C ALA A 98 1.02 -7.27 9.81
N VAL A 99 1.92 -7.27 8.83
CA VAL A 99 1.85 -6.51 7.57
C VAL A 99 2.05 -7.44 6.40
#